data_AF-A0AAE4ZCG4-F1
#
_entry.id   AF-A0AAE4ZCG4-F1
#
_cell.length_a   1.000
_cell.length_b   1.000
_cell.length_c   1.000
_cell.angle_alpha   90.00
_cell.angle_beta   90.00
_cell.angle_gamma   90.00
#
_symmetry.space_group_name_H-M   'P 1'
#
loop_
_entity.id
_entity.type
_entity.pdbx_description
1 polymer ?
#
loop_
_entity_poly.entity_id
_entity_poly.type
_entity_poly.pdbx_seq_one_letter_code
_entity_poly.pdbx_strand_id
1 'polypeptide(L)'
;MPQINDDEAARYVRWFSEVGSSDVKQVGGKNASLGEMTRELGEAGIRVPTGFAVTAAAYREFLEANDLPERIADKLESFARDEISLAGAGKSIRRLLRKAEFPTRIAHTIKEAYSELSSRAGKR
;
A
#
# COMPACT_ATOMS: atom_id res chain seq x y z
N MET A 1 19.12 -3.35 -13.73
CA MET A 1 17.84 -3.14 -13.03
C MET A 1 17.03 -4.41 -13.20
N PRO A 2 16.43 -4.98 -12.15
CA PRO A 2 15.58 -6.16 -12.30
C PRO A 2 14.38 -5.81 -13.19
N GLN A 3 14.08 -6.65 -14.19
CA GLN A 3 12.86 -6.50 -14.97
C GLN A 3 11.68 -7.03 -14.15
N ILE A 4 10.74 -6.15 -13.83
CA ILE A 4 9.47 -6.50 -13.20
C ILE A 4 8.48 -6.73 -14.34
N ASN A 5 7.78 -7.86 -14.33
CA ASN A 5 6.73 -8.13 -15.30
C ASN A 5 5.38 -7.56 -14.82
N ASP A 6 4.40 -7.50 -15.72
CA ASP A 6 3.10 -6.87 -15.43
C ASP A 6 2.34 -7.56 -14.27
N ASP A 7 2.47 -8.88 -14.14
CA ASP A 7 1.84 -9.64 -13.05
C ASP A 7 2.44 -9.29 -11.68
N GLU A 8 3.76 -9.13 -11.62
CA GLU A 8 4.47 -8.72 -10.40
C GLU A 8 4.20 -7.24 -10.09
N ALA A 9 4.07 -6.37 -11.11
CA ALA A 9 3.67 -4.99 -10.92
C ALA A 9 2.24 -4.89 -10.35
N ALA A 10 1.29 -5.63 -10.92
CA ALA A 10 -0.11 -5.70 -10.48
C ALA A 10 -0.27 -6.27 -9.07
N ARG A 11 0.68 -7.10 -8.63
CA ARG A 11 0.74 -7.60 -7.26
C ARG A 11 0.99 -6.48 -6.25
N TYR A 12 1.77 -5.45 -6.58
CA TYR A 12 2.16 -4.39 -5.64
C TYR A 12 1.38 -3.10 -5.80
N VAL A 13 0.95 -2.78 -7.01
CA VAL A 13 0.22 -1.56 -7.34
C VAL A 13 -1.02 -1.89 -8.17
N ARG A 14 -2.14 -1.21 -7.88
CA ARG A 14 -3.39 -1.30 -8.65
C ARG A 14 -3.90 0.10 -8.97
N TRP A 15 -4.26 0.37 -10.22
CA TRP A 15 -4.85 1.65 -10.59
C TRP A 15 -6.29 1.75 -10.08
N PHE A 16 -6.76 2.96 -9.78
CA PHE A 16 -8.16 3.16 -9.39
C PHE A 16 -9.14 2.71 -10.48
N SER A 17 -8.74 2.76 -11.75
CA SER A 17 -9.52 2.23 -12.88
C SER A 17 -9.68 0.70 -12.87
N GLU A 18 -8.92 -0.03 -12.04
CA GLU A 18 -8.80 -1.50 -12.04
C GLU A 18 -9.29 -2.15 -10.75
N VAL A 19 -9.85 -1.37 -9.82
CA VAL A 19 -10.29 -1.85 -8.51
C VAL A 19 -11.71 -1.42 -8.23
N GLY A 20 -12.43 -2.26 -7.50
CA GLY A 20 -13.76 -1.97 -7.00
C GLY A 20 -14.03 -2.58 -5.62
N SER A 21 -15.30 -2.66 -5.25
CA SER A 21 -15.79 -3.22 -3.99
C SER A 21 -15.36 -4.67 -3.74
N SER A 22 -15.11 -5.46 -4.79
CA SER A 22 -14.53 -6.80 -4.71
C SER A 22 -13.08 -6.83 -4.20
N ASP A 23 -12.35 -5.72 -4.33
CA ASP A 23 -10.91 -5.66 -4.07
C ASP A 23 -10.55 -5.10 -2.69
N VAL A 24 -11.53 -4.96 -1.78
CA VAL A 24 -11.33 -4.43 -0.42
C VAL A 24 -10.23 -5.17 0.34
N LYS A 25 -10.11 -6.50 0.17
CA LYS A 25 -9.03 -7.28 0.80
C LYS A 25 -7.64 -6.96 0.27
N GLN A 26 -7.56 -6.47 -0.97
CA GLN A 26 -6.31 -6.17 -1.65
C GLN A 26 -5.86 -4.73 -1.42
N VAL A 27 -6.79 -3.77 -1.48
CA VAL A 27 -6.45 -2.33 -1.46
C VAL A 27 -7.08 -1.55 -0.30
N GLY A 28 -7.95 -2.17 0.49
CA GLY A 28 -8.70 -1.53 1.56
C GLY A 28 -9.94 -0.77 1.09
N GLY A 29 -10.87 -0.52 2.02
CA GLY A 29 -12.18 0.07 1.70
C GLY A 29 -12.12 1.43 1.01
N LYS A 30 -11.18 2.31 1.42
CA LYS A 30 -11.04 3.65 0.82
C LYS A 30 -10.64 3.60 -0.66
N ASN A 31 -9.66 2.76 -0.99
CA ASN A 31 -9.18 2.64 -2.36
C ASN A 31 -10.19 1.93 -3.25
N ALA A 32 -10.89 0.92 -2.71
CA ALA A 32 -12.01 0.28 -3.39
C ALA A 32 -13.12 1.29 -3.72
N SER A 33 -13.52 2.14 -2.76
CA SER A 33 -14.50 3.21 -3.02
C SER A 33 -14.02 4.25 -4.02
N LEU A 34 -12.73 4.63 -4.00
CA LEU A 34 -12.17 5.52 -5.02
C LEU A 34 -12.27 4.90 -6.42
N GLY A 35 -11.97 3.60 -6.56
CA GLY A 35 -12.08 2.91 -7.83
C GLY A 35 -13.52 2.81 -8.35
N GLU A 36 -14.49 2.51 -7.47
CA GLU A 36 -15.92 2.57 -7.83
C GLU A 36 -16.31 3.96 -8.32
N MET A 37 -15.90 5.02 -7.61
CA MET A 37 -16.19 6.39 -8.06
C MET A 37 -15.53 6.71 -9.40
N THR A 38 -14.29 6.27 -9.62
CA THR A 38 -13.59 6.47 -10.91
C THR A 38 -14.32 5.78 -12.07
N ARG A 39 -14.83 4.57 -11.86
CA ARG A 39 -15.54 3.79 -12.88
C ARG A 39 -16.95 4.32 -13.14
N GLU A 40 -17.75 4.48 -12.08
CA GLU A 40 -19.19 4.74 -12.19
C GLU A 40 -19.51 6.24 -12.36
N LEU A 41 -18.74 7.14 -11.73
CA LEU A 41 -19.02 8.58 -11.77
C LEU A 41 -18.26 9.31 -12.88
N GLY A 42 -17.25 8.67 -13.48
CA GLY A 42 -16.56 9.18 -14.66
C GLY A 42 -17.52 9.38 -15.83
N GLU A 43 -18.44 8.44 -16.04
CA GLU A 43 -19.48 8.52 -17.08
C GLU A 43 -20.51 9.62 -16.79
N ALA A 44 -20.74 9.94 -15.51
CA ALA A 44 -21.61 11.03 -15.07
C ALA A 44 -20.95 12.43 -15.13
N GLY A 45 -19.73 12.53 -15.66
CA GLY A 45 -18.98 13.80 -15.79
C GLY A 45 -18.35 14.29 -14.49
N ILE A 46 -18.37 13.48 -13.42
CA ILE A 46 -17.74 13.82 -12.14
C ILE A 46 -16.27 13.42 -12.21
N ARG A 47 -15.39 14.41 -12.07
CA ARG A 47 -13.94 14.20 -12.15
C ARG A 47 -13.38 13.66 -10.84
N VAL A 48 -13.06 12.37 -10.84
CA VAL A 48 -12.25 11.74 -9.78
C VAL A 48 -10.76 11.85 -10.15
N PRO A 49 -9.88 12.27 -9.23
CA PRO A 49 -8.43 12.30 -9.49
C PRO A 49 -7.90 10.92 -9.88
N THR A 50 -7.05 10.85 -10.91
CA THR A 50 -6.31 9.63 -11.23
C THR A 50 -5.33 9.29 -10.12
N GLY A 51 -5.07 7.99 -9.92
CA GLY A 51 -4.21 7.51 -8.86
C GLY A 51 -4.15 5.98 -8.85
N PHE A 52 -3.34 5.48 -7.90
CA PHE A 52 -3.15 4.05 -7.69
C PHE A 52 -3.08 3.75 -6.19
N ALA A 53 -3.36 2.50 -5.85
CA ALA A 53 -3.23 1.95 -4.51
C ALA A 53 -1.99 1.07 -4.41
N VAL A 54 -1.26 1.17 -3.31
CA VAL A 54 -0.27 0.16 -2.89
C VAL A 54 -1.01 -0.97 -2.19
N THR A 55 -0.79 -2.21 -2.62
CA THR A 55 -1.59 -3.34 -2.16
C THR A 55 -1.18 -3.85 -0.78
N ALA A 56 -2.08 -4.61 -0.15
CA ALA A 56 -1.78 -5.37 1.06
C ALA A 56 -0.69 -6.42 0.84
N ALA A 57 -0.49 -6.90 -0.39
CA ALA A 57 0.61 -7.82 -0.72
C ALA A 57 1.98 -7.11 -0.64
N ALA A 58 2.08 -5.88 -1.17
CA ALA A 58 3.28 -5.06 -1.00
C ALA A 58 3.56 -4.77 0.48
N TYR A 59 2.53 -4.46 1.27
CA TYR A 59 2.71 -4.23 2.71
C TYR A 59 3.20 -5.49 3.44
N ARG A 60 2.61 -6.65 3.18
CA ARG A 60 3.07 -7.92 3.79
C ARG A 60 4.51 -8.22 3.43
N GLU A 61 4.88 -8.13 2.17
CA GLU A 61 6.25 -8.41 1.73
C GLU A 61 7.26 -7.39 2.29
N PHE A 62 6.87 -6.11 2.42
CA PHE A 62 7.67 -5.12 3.13
C PHE A 62 7.92 -5.51 4.60
N LEU A 63 6.91 -6.03 5.31
CA LEU A 63 7.10 -6.49 6.68
C LEU A 63 8.03 -7.69 6.75
N GLU A 64 7.79 -8.72 5.92
CA GLU A 64 8.59 -9.95 5.87
C GLU A 64 10.06 -9.66 5.55
N ALA A 65 10.33 -8.83 4.54
CA ALA A 65 11.70 -8.49 4.13
C ALA A 65 12.50 -7.70 5.19
N ASN A 66 11.85 -7.26 6.27
CA ASN A 66 12.45 -6.51 7.36
C ASN A 66 12.36 -7.24 8.71
N ASP A 67 11.99 -8.52 8.71
CA ASP A 67 11.79 -9.36 9.90
C ASP A 67 10.89 -8.67 10.94
N LEU A 68 9.88 -7.92 10.46
CA LEU A 68 9.00 -7.14 11.32
C LEU A 68 7.86 -7.92 11.98
N PRO A 69 7.25 -8.96 11.37
CA PRO A 69 6.08 -9.61 11.97
C PRO A 69 6.32 -10.08 13.41
N GLU A 70 7.42 -10.78 13.63
CA GLU A 70 7.81 -11.31 14.95
C GLU A 70 8.10 -10.17 15.93
N ARG A 71 8.89 -9.18 15.51
CA ARG A 71 9.24 -8.03 16.35
C ARG A 71 8.02 -7.17 16.73
N ILE A 72 7.02 -7.11 15.87
CA ILE A 72 5.75 -6.44 16.15
C ILE A 72 4.95 -7.28 17.14
N ALA A 73 4.85 -8.60 16.92
CA ALA A 73 4.16 -9.52 17.81
C ALA A 73 4.72 -9.45 19.24
N ASP A 74 6.05 -9.43 19.40
CA ASP A 74 6.71 -9.27 20.71
C ASP A 74 6.26 -8.00 21.44
N LYS A 75 6.14 -6.86 20.72
CA LYS A 75 5.71 -5.60 21.34
C LYS A 75 4.22 -5.59 21.68
N LEU A 76 3.41 -6.31 20.91
CA LEU A 76 2.00 -6.50 21.24
C LEU A 76 1.83 -7.44 22.42
N GLU A 77 2.67 -8.47 22.54
CA GLU A 77 2.65 -9.39 23.66
C GLU A 77 3.10 -8.74 24.96
N SER A 78 4.20 -7.98 24.96
CA SER A 78 4.60 -7.18 26.12
C SER A 78 3.51 -6.18 26.54
N PHE A 79 2.75 -5.62 25.60
CA PHE A 79 1.59 -4.80 25.93
C PHE A 79 0.47 -5.63 26.55
N ALA A 80 0.14 -6.79 25.98
CA ALA A 80 -0.90 -7.68 26.49
C ALA A 80 -0.60 -8.23 27.89
N ARG A 81 0.68 -8.30 28.27
CA ARG A 81 1.16 -8.66 29.61
C ARG A 81 1.31 -7.46 30.56
N ASP A 82 0.87 -6.27 30.16
CA ASP A 82 0.98 -5.01 30.89
C ASP A 82 2.43 -4.58 31.24
N GLU A 83 3.45 -5.16 30.57
CA GLU A 83 4.86 -4.81 30.76
C GLU A 83 5.19 -3.43 30.17
N ILE A 84 4.45 -3.02 29.13
CA ILE A 84 4.56 -1.72 28.49
C ILE A 84 3.17 -1.14 28.23
N SER A 85 3.06 0.20 28.22
CA SER A 85 1.80 0.86 27.87
C SER A 85 1.48 0.76 26.38
N LEU A 86 0.19 0.92 26.02
CA LEU A 86 -0.26 1.02 24.61
C LEU A 86 0.54 2.09 23.83
N ALA A 87 0.79 3.25 24.47
CA ALA A 87 1.59 4.31 23.89
C ALA A 87 3.05 3.87 23.67
N GLY A 88 3.62 3.10 24.61
CA GLY A 88 4.96 2.51 24.53
C GLY A 88 5.09 1.49 23.40
N ALA A 89 4.13 0.57 23.28
CA ALA A 89 4.05 -0.41 22.20
C ALA A 89 3.93 0.29 20.84
N GLY A 90 2.97 1.22 20.70
CA GLY A 90 2.77 1.98 19.48
C GLY A 90 3.99 2.80 19.06
N LYS A 91 4.69 3.44 20.02
CA LYS A 91 5.94 4.17 19.74
C LYS A 91 7.03 3.23 19.23
N SER A 92 7.16 2.06 19.83
CA SER A 92 8.15 1.06 19.44
C SER A 92 7.89 0.52 18.04
N ILE A 93 6.66 0.09 17.75
CA ILE A 93 6.25 -0.43 16.43
C ILE A 93 6.44 0.63 15.33
N ARG A 94 6.01 1.87 15.56
CA ARG A 94 6.24 2.96 14.59
C ARG A 94 7.72 3.23 14.32
N ARG A 95 8.57 3.08 15.34
CA ARG A 95 10.02 3.21 15.17
C ARG A 95 10.62 2.06 14.36
N LEU A 96 10.11 0.84 14.51
CA LEU A 96 10.50 -0.30 13.67
C LEU A 96 10.16 -0.03 12.20
N LEU A 97 8.90 0.32 11.92
CA LEU A 97 8.43 0.63 10.56
C LEU A 97 9.22 1.77 9.89
N ARG A 98 9.59 2.81 10.65
CA ARG A 98 10.38 3.94 10.11
C ARG A 98 11.83 3.59 9.78
N LYS A 99 12.38 2.54 10.38
CA LYS A 99 13.76 2.09 10.15
C LYS A 99 13.85 0.99 9.08
N ALA A 100 12.71 0.40 8.71
CA ALA A 100 12.65 -0.62 7.69
C ALA A 100 12.94 -0.05 6.30
N GLU A 101 13.54 -0.87 5.45
CA GLU A 101 13.90 -0.52 4.09
C GLU A 101 12.91 -1.13 3.11
N PHE A 102 12.59 -0.41 2.04
CA PHE A 102 11.73 -0.95 1.00
C PHE A 102 12.51 -1.96 0.14
N PRO A 103 11.99 -3.19 -0.06
CA PRO A 103 12.53 -4.09 -1.07
C PRO A 103 12.63 -3.40 -2.43
N THR A 104 13.72 -3.64 -3.16
CA THR A 104 14.01 -2.96 -4.43
C THR A 104 12.85 -3.06 -5.41
N ARG A 105 12.19 -4.24 -5.49
CA ARG A 105 11.06 -4.48 -6.39
C ARG A 105 9.86 -3.59 -6.06
N ILE A 106 9.43 -3.59 -4.81
CA ILE A 106 8.32 -2.74 -4.33
C ILE A 106 8.62 -1.26 -4.57
N ALA A 107 9.82 -0.81 -4.20
CA ALA A 107 10.23 0.59 -4.40
C ALA A 107 10.24 0.98 -5.88
N HIS A 108 10.69 0.07 -6.76
CA HIS A 108 10.70 0.28 -8.20
C HIS A 108 9.29 0.40 -8.76
N THR A 109 8.41 -0.56 -8.48
CA THR A 109 7.02 -0.56 -8.97
C THR A 109 6.27 0.71 -8.54
N ILE A 110 6.45 1.15 -7.29
CA ILE A 110 5.81 2.39 -6.80
C ILE A 110 6.36 3.62 -7.55
N LYS A 111 7.67 3.68 -7.81
CA LYS A 111 8.28 4.79 -8.56
C LYS A 111 7.81 4.82 -10.00
N GLU A 112 7.72 3.68 -10.67
CA GLU A 112 7.22 3.57 -12.04
C GLU A 112 5.75 4.02 -12.12
N ALA A 113 4.89 3.51 -11.24
CA ALA A 113 3.49 3.92 -11.17
C ALA A 113 3.36 5.42 -10.88
N TYR A 114 4.21 5.99 -10.03
CA TYR A 114 4.25 7.43 -9.76
C TYR A 114 4.72 8.26 -10.95
N SER A 115 5.75 7.80 -11.69
CA SER A 115 6.19 8.43 -12.93
C SER A 115 5.09 8.40 -13.99
N GLU A 116 4.37 7.28 -14.11
CA GLU A 116 3.23 7.17 -15.00
C GLU A 116 2.07 8.08 -14.58
N LEU A 117 1.74 8.13 -13.28
CA LEU A 117 0.74 9.03 -12.73
C LEU A 117 1.06 10.48 -13.06
N SER A 118 2.34 10.88 -12.92
CA SER A 118 2.81 12.22 -13.25
C SER A 118 2.65 12.52 -14.75
N SER A 119 2.94 11.55 -15.62
CA SER A 119 2.71 11.69 -17.07
C SER A 119 1.23 11.84 -17.41
N ARG A 120 0.35 11.04 -16.77
CA ARG A 120 -1.11 11.13 -16.94
C ARG A 120 -1.68 12.45 -16.44
N ALA A 121 -1.21 12.95 -15.29
CA ALA A 121 -1.66 14.21 -14.70
C ALA A 121 -1.10 15.47 -15.39
N GLY A 122 0.07 15.36 -16.03
CA GLY A 122 0.71 16.45 -16.79
C GLY A 122 0.13 16.69 -18.18
N LYS A 123 -0.65 15.74 -18.72
CA LYS A 123 -1.45 15.94 -19.93
C LYS A 123 -2.70 16.77 -19.57
N ARG A 124 -2.57 18.09 -19.69
CA ARG A 124 -3.70 19.03 -19.64
C ARG A 124 -4.20 19.32 -21.05
#